data_AF-A0A0P8BW17-F1
#
_entry.id   AF-A0A0P8BW17-F1
#
_cell.length_a   1.000
_cell.length_b   1.000
_cell.length_c   1.000
_cell.angle_alpha   90.00
_cell.angle_beta   90.00
_cell.angle_gamma   90.00
#
_symmetry.space_group_name_H-M   'P 1'
#
loop_
_entity.id
_entity.type
_entity.pdbx_description
1 polymer ?
#
loop_
_entity_poly.entity_id
_entity_poly.type
_entity_poly.pdbx_seq_one_letter_code
_entity_poly.pdbx_strand_id
1 'polypeptide(L)'
;MTEQKKSILIANLGTSDLTVQIPGSSDYLPVGFAREEPNLKNTVQDLSDPRQTTWEQRQQLICETICSELKVPFYNHDDHYRFSFRDLTQSLFSAYEDNPEIWKHRIRPGRFWGIVKTAVEQFNVQHIYCFVTNQTPSHRDDTIYLFEILKKWLEETLTNCPKIEKIVIPKEVSAIDQDALFDVYYRFLNAECDRHLTTLISIKGGTPPMQTALRVQAISSQIETQIYLEPELSAQRILDGEPSPCRRVSYWRYQRTMKYQTVKQLLQRWDFDGARVVLSDWKETLATLETSQTENSEALNASRELVDINVRALGTAVALMNLDVRGAEQEHDNRLDVLSELVNQYSDSQNSLYRLLNLHTQCCMLWELDRIAEFLIRMALFYEEMIHDLFRQLDPKNGHFYFNRDKYSDNWYLKTDEVVKNPKLANRFYQLEKEMGNYSLVKNIKNQDCLVKGSWKKPLQKLFKLPGRPTKRNFLQALIEVKLDDNTQKNVAKYMILGMKALDYWCVKRNQIIHSAKGISKSRLLEVLEEDRQFVRSNPSTKSDINPTVNVACQPDEICDRMTEIITHAFAIVGSNLPEPRLVSLPKGTTIASASEPFYLYSDIRDWVIQRLDRDVQ
;
A
#
# COMPACT_ATOMS: atom_id res chain seq x y z
N MET A 1 6.51 -16.11 23.51
CA MET A 1 5.64 -15.38 24.45
C MET A 1 5.41 -14.02 23.84
N THR A 2 4.30 -13.84 23.13
CA THR A 2 3.89 -12.54 22.59
C THR A 2 3.45 -11.67 23.76
N GLU A 3 4.06 -10.50 23.93
CA GLU A 3 3.51 -9.46 24.81
C GLU A 3 2.05 -9.24 24.43
N GLN A 4 1.14 -9.39 25.38
CA GLN A 4 -0.27 -9.09 25.17
C GLN A 4 -0.38 -7.60 24.83
N LYS A 5 -0.65 -7.27 23.56
CA LYS A 5 -0.92 -5.90 23.12
C LYS A 5 -2.04 -5.34 24.01
N LYS A 6 -1.86 -4.12 24.52
CA LYS A 6 -2.85 -3.46 25.38
C LYS A 6 -4.17 -3.33 24.61
N SER A 7 -5.29 -3.57 25.28
CA SER A 7 -6.63 -3.46 24.67
C SER A 7 -7.46 -2.39 25.39
N ILE A 8 -8.37 -1.76 24.64
CA ILE A 8 -9.37 -0.82 25.19
C ILE A 8 -10.78 -1.31 24.85
N LEU A 9 -11.76 -0.96 25.68
CA LEU A 9 -13.17 -1.17 25.41
C LEU A 9 -13.87 0.18 25.26
N ILE A 10 -14.65 0.32 24.21
CA ILE A 10 -15.52 1.47 23.96
C ILE A 10 -16.95 0.97 23.95
N ALA A 11 -17.83 1.59 24.73
CA ALA A 11 -19.23 1.18 24.80
C ALA A 11 -20.18 2.37 24.90
N ASN A 12 -21.30 2.29 24.17
CA ASN A 12 -22.46 3.13 24.47
C ASN A 12 -23.23 2.50 25.62
N LEU A 13 -23.59 3.27 26.64
CA LEU A 13 -24.50 2.81 27.69
C LEU A 13 -25.95 3.05 27.28
N GLY A 14 -26.80 2.06 27.52
CA GLY A 14 -28.25 2.11 27.32
C GLY A 14 -29.02 1.79 28.59
N THR A 15 -30.28 2.20 28.63
CA THR A 15 -31.16 1.99 29.79
C THR A 15 -31.40 0.50 30.13
N SER A 16 -31.17 -0.40 29.16
CA SER A 16 -31.24 -1.85 29.33
C SER A 16 -30.01 -2.49 29.98
N ASP A 17 -28.95 -1.72 30.26
CA ASP A 17 -27.72 -2.23 30.86
C ASP A 17 -27.79 -2.33 32.41
N LEU A 18 -28.95 -2.00 33.00
CA LEU A 18 -29.24 -2.15 34.42
C LEU A 18 -30.31 -3.21 34.67
N THR A 19 -30.03 -4.12 35.59
CA THR A 19 -31.03 -5.01 36.19
C THR A 19 -31.05 -4.85 37.71
N VAL A 20 -32.24 -5.01 38.28
CA VAL A 20 -32.49 -4.87 39.72
C VAL A 20 -33.26 -6.07 40.27
N GLN A 21 -32.88 -6.53 41.45
CA GLN A 21 -33.56 -7.61 42.15
C GLN A 21 -34.76 -7.06 42.93
N ILE A 22 -35.92 -7.69 42.71
CA ILE A 22 -37.16 -7.36 43.41
C ILE A 22 -37.19 -8.03 44.79
N PRO A 23 -37.59 -7.32 45.87
CA PRO A 23 -37.73 -7.94 47.19
C PRO A 23 -38.64 -9.17 47.17
N GLY A 24 -38.18 -10.26 47.78
CA GLY A 24 -38.94 -11.53 47.83
C GLY A 24 -38.80 -12.41 46.57
N SER A 25 -38.03 -11.99 45.56
CA SER A 25 -37.70 -12.79 44.38
C SER A 25 -36.18 -12.97 44.25
N SER A 26 -35.76 -14.11 43.70
CA SER A 26 -34.38 -14.32 43.26
C SER A 26 -34.05 -13.61 41.94
N ASP A 27 -35.07 -13.14 41.23
CA ASP A 27 -34.93 -12.70 39.85
C ASP A 27 -34.48 -11.24 39.73
N TYR A 28 -33.54 -10.99 38.81
CA TYR A 28 -33.09 -9.66 38.41
C TYR A 28 -33.87 -9.19 37.18
N LEU A 29 -34.60 -8.08 37.32
CA LEU A 29 -35.44 -7.54 36.26
C LEU A 29 -34.73 -6.38 35.55
N PRO A 30 -34.72 -6.34 34.21
CA PRO A 30 -34.10 -5.26 33.47
C PRO A 30 -34.99 -4.00 33.46
N VAL A 31 -34.39 -2.84 33.73
CA VAL A 31 -35.13 -1.61 34.04
C VAL A 31 -35.62 -0.86 32.79
N GLY A 32 -34.78 -0.74 31.75
CA GLY A 32 -35.07 0.04 30.53
C GLY A 32 -35.23 -0.80 29.27
N PHE A 33 -35.75 -2.03 29.39
CA PHE A 33 -35.74 -3.02 28.32
C PHE A 33 -36.94 -2.91 27.36
N ALA A 34 -36.94 -1.83 26.57
CA ALA A 34 -38.04 -1.50 25.66
C ALA A 34 -37.85 -1.96 24.20
N ARG A 35 -36.71 -2.57 23.86
CA ARG A 35 -36.42 -3.03 22.48
C ARG A 35 -36.64 -4.53 22.32
N GLU A 36 -37.17 -4.91 21.16
CA GLU A 36 -37.14 -6.30 20.72
C GLU A 36 -35.72 -6.67 20.30
N GLU A 37 -35.13 -7.66 20.97
CA GLU A 37 -33.85 -8.27 20.60
C GLU A 37 -34.15 -9.64 19.96
N PRO A 38 -33.69 -9.92 18.73
CA PRO A 38 -34.09 -11.12 17.98
C PRO A 38 -33.79 -12.44 18.71
N ASN A 39 -32.65 -12.52 19.40
CA ASN A 39 -32.24 -13.68 20.18
C ASN A 39 -33.04 -13.87 21.47
N LEU A 40 -33.72 -12.82 21.95
CA LEU A 40 -34.38 -12.84 23.24
C LEU A 40 -35.78 -13.45 23.17
N LYS A 41 -36.51 -13.25 22.04
CA LYS A 41 -37.85 -13.82 21.80
C LYS A 41 -37.89 -15.34 22.00
N ASN A 42 -36.88 -16.05 21.49
CA ASN A 42 -36.81 -17.51 21.62
C ASN A 42 -36.56 -17.90 23.08
N THR A 43 -35.62 -17.23 23.76
CA THR A 43 -35.25 -17.59 25.14
C THR A 43 -36.32 -17.29 26.19
N VAL A 44 -37.27 -16.39 25.88
CA VAL A 44 -38.42 -16.12 26.78
C VAL A 44 -39.42 -17.27 26.73
N GLN A 45 -39.59 -17.91 25.57
CA GLN A 45 -40.49 -19.08 25.42
C GLN A 45 -39.96 -20.32 26.14
N ASP A 46 -38.64 -20.38 26.38
CA ASP A 46 -37.98 -21.46 27.10
C ASP A 46 -38.04 -21.30 28.63
N LEU A 47 -38.57 -20.18 29.14
CA LEU A 47 -38.75 -19.95 30.57
C LEU A 47 -39.90 -20.81 31.13
N SER A 48 -39.85 -21.12 32.42
CA SER A 48 -41.01 -21.69 33.12
C SER A 48 -42.13 -20.66 33.23
N ASP A 49 -43.39 -21.09 33.25
CA ASP A 49 -44.58 -20.21 33.33
C ASP A 49 -44.47 -19.09 34.39
N PRO A 50 -43.96 -19.34 35.62
CA PRO A 50 -43.80 -18.28 36.63
C PRO A 50 -42.75 -17.23 36.26
N ARG A 51 -41.62 -17.64 35.67
CA ARG A 51 -40.55 -16.73 35.24
C ARG A 51 -40.94 -15.98 33.97
N GLN A 52 -41.70 -16.62 33.08
CA GLN A 52 -42.27 -15.96 31.92
C GLN A 52 -43.24 -14.84 32.34
N THR A 53 -44.13 -15.13 33.31
CA THR A 53 -45.04 -14.12 33.88
C THR A 53 -44.25 -12.96 34.50
N THR A 54 -43.20 -13.27 35.26
CA THR A 54 -42.30 -12.27 35.86
C THR A 54 -41.61 -11.42 34.78
N TRP A 55 -41.17 -12.04 33.69
CA TRP A 55 -40.57 -11.35 32.56
C TRP A 55 -41.57 -10.41 31.88
N GLU A 56 -42.80 -10.86 31.62
CA GLU A 56 -43.85 -10.08 30.96
C GLU A 56 -44.29 -8.90 31.84
N GLN A 57 -44.41 -9.10 33.15
CA GLN A 57 -44.84 -8.09 34.13
C GLN A 57 -43.69 -7.24 34.70
N ARG A 58 -42.47 -7.38 34.18
CA ARG A 58 -41.25 -6.76 34.74
C ARG A 58 -41.37 -5.26 35.02
N GLN A 59 -41.98 -4.51 34.11
CA GLN A 59 -42.12 -3.04 34.22
C GLN A 59 -43.02 -2.67 35.39
N GLN A 60 -44.14 -3.40 35.56
CA GLN A 60 -45.07 -3.23 36.68
C GLN A 60 -44.38 -3.53 38.01
N LEU A 61 -43.71 -4.68 38.10
CA LEU A 61 -43.01 -5.10 39.31
C LEU A 61 -41.96 -4.08 39.75
N ILE A 62 -41.18 -3.54 38.81
CA ILE A 62 -40.18 -2.50 39.09
C ILE A 62 -40.84 -1.22 39.62
N CYS A 63 -41.98 -0.82 39.05
CA CYS A 63 -42.69 0.37 39.51
C CYS A 63 -43.27 0.19 40.92
N GLU A 64 -44.00 -0.89 41.14
CA GLU A 64 -44.70 -1.15 42.39
C GLU A 64 -43.74 -1.37 43.56
N THR A 65 -42.53 -1.90 43.30
CA THR A 65 -41.53 -2.21 44.34
C THR A 65 -40.40 -1.18 44.38
N ILE A 66 -39.54 -1.15 43.35
CA ILE A 66 -38.30 -0.36 43.35
C ILE A 66 -38.60 1.14 43.27
N CYS A 67 -39.49 1.58 42.37
CA CYS A 67 -39.85 3.00 42.29
C CYS A 67 -40.56 3.46 43.57
N SER A 68 -41.46 2.66 44.14
CA SER A 68 -42.08 2.93 45.45
C SER A 68 -41.06 3.04 46.59
N GLU A 69 -40.12 2.08 46.68
CA GLU A 69 -39.04 2.06 47.68
C GLU A 69 -38.16 3.31 47.59
N LEU A 70 -37.82 3.72 46.37
CA LEU A 70 -36.97 4.87 46.08
C LEU A 70 -37.74 6.20 45.95
N LYS A 71 -39.06 6.19 46.16
CA LYS A 71 -39.95 7.36 46.04
C LYS A 71 -39.89 8.05 44.67
N VAL A 72 -39.71 7.28 43.61
CA VAL A 72 -39.66 7.75 42.22
C VAL A 72 -41.09 7.78 41.65
N PRO A 73 -41.57 8.93 41.13
CA PRO A 73 -42.91 9.00 40.53
C PRO A 73 -43.03 8.07 39.31
N PHE A 74 -44.13 7.33 39.25
CA PHE A 74 -44.52 6.54 38.08
C PHE A 74 -46.01 6.70 37.78
N TYR A 75 -46.38 6.48 36.53
CA TYR A 75 -47.76 6.60 36.04
C TYR A 75 -48.20 5.27 35.41
N ASN A 76 -49.46 4.92 35.62
CA ASN A 76 -50.13 3.86 34.88
C ASN A 76 -51.07 4.53 33.85
N HIS A 77 -50.78 4.36 32.56
CA HIS A 77 -51.63 4.83 31.48
C HIS A 77 -51.81 3.69 30.47
N ASP A 78 -53.06 3.30 30.19
CA ASP A 78 -53.43 2.20 29.28
C ASP A 78 -52.68 0.88 29.57
N ASP A 79 -52.66 0.45 30.83
CA ASP A 79 -51.93 -0.75 31.31
C ASP A 79 -50.40 -0.72 31.05
N HIS A 80 -49.84 0.47 30.79
CA HIS A 80 -48.41 0.68 30.65
C HIS A 80 -47.85 1.52 31.80
N TYR A 81 -47.09 0.85 32.68
CA TYR A 81 -46.33 1.49 33.74
C TYR A 81 -45.12 2.25 33.18
N ARG A 82 -45.02 3.55 33.50
CA ARG A 82 -43.93 4.43 33.03
C ARG A 82 -43.34 5.24 34.18
N PHE A 83 -42.01 5.37 34.16
CA PHE A 83 -41.23 6.21 35.05
C PHE A 83 -40.09 6.88 34.27
N SER A 84 -39.44 7.87 34.88
CA SER A 84 -38.21 8.47 34.35
C SER A 84 -37.02 7.61 34.73
N PHE A 85 -36.33 7.02 33.74
CA PHE A 85 -35.14 6.21 33.99
C PHE A 85 -34.02 7.02 34.65
N ARG A 86 -33.87 8.29 34.27
CA ARG A 86 -32.94 9.22 34.87
C ARG A 86 -33.23 9.43 36.36
N ASP A 87 -34.49 9.67 36.72
CA ASP A 87 -34.87 9.91 38.12
C ASP A 87 -34.73 8.63 38.95
N LEU A 88 -35.10 7.48 38.37
CA LEU A 88 -34.89 6.19 39.02
C LEU A 88 -33.42 5.92 39.29
N THR A 89 -32.55 6.09 38.29
CA THR A 89 -31.11 5.84 38.45
C THR A 89 -30.44 6.86 39.36
N GLN A 90 -30.92 8.11 39.41
CA GLN A 90 -30.44 9.10 40.37
C GLN A 90 -30.77 8.70 41.82
N SER A 91 -32.02 8.34 42.09
CA SER A 91 -32.44 7.89 43.43
C SER A 91 -31.76 6.58 43.82
N LEU A 92 -31.63 5.64 42.88
CA LEU A 92 -30.94 4.37 43.08
C LEU A 92 -29.45 4.57 43.39
N PHE A 93 -28.78 5.48 42.68
CA PHE A 93 -27.37 5.80 42.95
C PHE A 93 -27.21 6.37 44.37
N SER A 94 -28.06 7.33 44.76
CA SER A 94 -28.04 7.91 46.10
C SER A 94 -28.25 6.84 47.18
N ALA A 95 -29.24 5.96 46.97
CA ALA A 95 -29.50 4.84 47.89
C ALA A 95 -28.34 3.83 47.95
N TYR A 96 -27.64 3.61 46.83
CA TYR A 96 -26.44 2.76 46.76
C TYR A 96 -25.22 3.41 47.44
N GLU A 97 -25.14 4.74 47.49
CA GLU A 97 -24.15 5.45 48.30
C GLU A 97 -24.44 5.31 49.79
N ASP A 98 -25.70 5.44 50.18
CA ASP A 98 -26.12 5.35 51.59
C ASP A 98 -26.00 3.91 52.14
N ASN A 99 -26.32 2.89 51.34
CA ASN A 99 -26.31 1.48 51.76
C ASN A 99 -25.64 0.56 50.73
N PRO A 100 -24.30 0.59 50.59
CA PRO A 100 -23.56 -0.19 49.60
C PRO A 100 -23.84 -1.70 49.67
N GLU A 101 -23.80 -2.27 50.87
CA GLU A 101 -23.95 -3.73 51.07
C GLU A 101 -25.30 -4.27 50.59
N ILE A 102 -26.38 -3.48 50.73
CA ILE A 102 -27.72 -3.90 50.30
C ILE A 102 -27.81 -3.87 48.78
N TRP A 103 -27.41 -2.75 48.17
CA TRP A 103 -27.61 -2.51 46.75
C TRP A 103 -26.59 -3.23 45.88
N LYS A 104 -25.37 -3.51 46.38
CA LYS A 104 -24.36 -4.33 45.69
C LYS A 104 -24.91 -5.69 45.28
N HIS A 105 -25.71 -6.32 46.14
CA HIS A 105 -26.32 -7.61 45.84
C HIS A 105 -27.55 -7.50 44.95
N ARG A 106 -28.33 -6.42 45.05
CA ARG A 106 -29.57 -6.22 44.29
C ARG A 106 -29.38 -5.65 42.88
N ILE A 107 -28.22 -5.11 42.54
CA ILE A 107 -27.94 -4.52 41.23
C ILE A 107 -27.03 -5.43 40.42
N ARG A 108 -27.30 -5.59 39.13
CA ARG A 108 -26.35 -6.21 38.18
C ARG A 108 -26.23 -5.38 36.90
N PRO A 109 -25.06 -5.35 36.24
CA PRO A 109 -24.87 -4.66 34.95
C PRO A 109 -25.53 -5.36 33.76
N GLY A 110 -26.78 -5.83 33.90
CA GLY A 110 -27.61 -6.44 32.84
C GLY A 110 -26.84 -7.00 31.63
N ARG A 111 -27.02 -6.38 30.47
CA ARG A 111 -26.31 -6.78 29.23
C ARG A 111 -24.82 -6.42 29.23
N PHE A 112 -24.45 -5.33 29.90
CA PHE A 112 -23.09 -4.81 29.92
C PHE A 112 -22.11 -5.74 30.62
N TRP A 113 -22.60 -6.58 31.54
CA TRP A 113 -21.77 -7.48 32.31
C TRP A 113 -21.04 -8.51 31.45
N GLY A 114 -21.73 -9.12 30.48
CA GLY A 114 -21.12 -10.04 29.53
C GLY A 114 -20.00 -9.40 28.71
N ILE A 115 -20.20 -8.14 28.30
CA ILE A 115 -19.23 -7.37 27.51
C ILE A 115 -17.97 -7.09 28.35
N VAL A 116 -18.14 -6.54 29.55
CA VAL A 116 -17.00 -6.19 30.43
C VAL A 116 -16.25 -7.45 30.84
N LYS A 117 -16.97 -8.51 31.23
CA LYS A 117 -16.34 -9.78 31.62
C LYS A 117 -15.50 -10.36 30.48
N THR A 118 -16.05 -10.42 29.27
CA THR A 118 -15.32 -10.87 28.07
C THR A 118 -14.09 -10.00 27.81
N ALA A 119 -14.23 -8.67 27.87
CA ALA A 119 -13.14 -7.72 27.65
C ALA A 119 -11.99 -7.87 28.66
N VAL A 120 -12.32 -8.04 29.94
CA VAL A 120 -11.33 -8.18 31.02
C VAL A 120 -10.66 -9.55 30.96
N GLU A 121 -11.44 -10.63 30.94
CA GLU A 121 -10.92 -11.99 31.09
C GLU A 121 -10.18 -12.49 29.84
N GLN A 122 -10.59 -12.06 28.64
CA GLN A 122 -10.07 -12.62 27.39
C GLN A 122 -9.13 -11.68 26.63
N PHE A 123 -9.24 -10.37 26.86
CA PHE A 123 -8.46 -9.35 26.14
C PHE A 123 -7.59 -8.48 27.04
N ASN A 124 -7.64 -8.68 28.37
CA ASN A 124 -6.84 -7.93 29.35
C ASN A 124 -6.94 -6.41 29.14
N VAL A 125 -8.18 -5.91 29.02
CA VAL A 125 -8.46 -4.49 28.77
C VAL A 125 -7.93 -3.62 29.91
N GLN A 126 -7.28 -2.50 29.56
CA GLN A 126 -6.74 -1.54 30.53
C GLN A 126 -7.66 -0.35 30.78
N HIS A 127 -8.43 0.03 29.75
CA HIS A 127 -9.35 1.18 29.79
C HIS A 127 -10.71 0.81 29.22
N ILE A 128 -11.78 1.23 29.92
CA ILE A 128 -13.17 1.13 29.48
C ILE A 128 -13.74 2.53 29.36
N TYR A 129 -14.06 2.95 28.15
CA TYR A 129 -14.72 4.22 27.85
C TYR A 129 -16.21 4.00 27.63
N CYS A 130 -17.03 4.65 28.45
CA CYS A 130 -18.48 4.55 28.43
C CYS A 130 -19.09 5.87 27.98
N PHE A 131 -19.74 5.87 26.81
CA PHE A 131 -20.51 7.01 26.33
C PHE A 131 -21.86 7.11 27.03
N VAL A 132 -22.16 8.29 27.56
CA VAL A 132 -23.38 8.58 28.33
C VAL A 132 -24.05 9.86 27.86
N THR A 133 -25.38 9.93 28.03
CA THR A 133 -26.14 11.15 27.74
C THR A 133 -26.49 11.92 29.02
N ASN A 134 -26.48 13.24 28.92
CA ASN A 134 -26.90 14.16 29.98
C ASN A 134 -27.51 15.43 29.34
N GLN A 135 -28.63 15.27 28.63
CA GLN A 135 -29.19 16.29 27.74
C GLN A 135 -29.67 17.55 28.50
N THR A 136 -29.77 18.68 27.79
CA THR A 136 -30.37 19.91 28.32
C THR A 136 -31.45 20.43 27.35
N PRO A 137 -32.73 20.48 27.75
CA PRO A 137 -33.28 20.09 29.05
C PRO A 137 -33.10 18.58 29.34
N SER A 138 -33.11 18.22 30.63
CA SER A 138 -32.91 16.82 31.08
C SER A 138 -33.87 15.87 30.39
N HIS A 139 -33.35 14.77 29.85
CA HIS A 139 -34.17 13.75 29.19
C HIS A 139 -34.40 12.57 30.13
N ARG A 140 -35.62 12.01 30.09
CA ARG A 140 -36.04 10.92 31.00
C ARG A 140 -35.20 9.65 30.88
N ASP A 141 -34.58 9.44 29.72
CA ASP A 141 -33.79 8.25 29.38
C ASP A 141 -32.27 8.51 29.46
N ASP A 142 -31.84 9.61 30.07
CA ASP A 142 -30.42 9.91 30.25
C ASP A 142 -29.69 8.87 31.10
N THR A 143 -28.46 8.54 30.69
CA THR A 143 -27.67 7.43 31.28
C THR A 143 -26.55 7.89 32.21
N ILE A 144 -26.47 9.17 32.54
CA ILE A 144 -25.37 9.71 33.37
C ILE A 144 -25.26 9.04 34.76
N TYR A 145 -26.38 8.79 35.45
CA TYR A 145 -26.37 8.13 36.76
C TYR A 145 -26.26 6.61 36.66
N LEU A 146 -26.70 6.04 35.53
CA LEU A 146 -26.44 4.63 35.23
C LEU A 146 -24.94 4.34 35.22
N PHE A 147 -24.14 5.20 34.59
CA PHE A 147 -22.68 5.04 34.59
C PHE A 147 -22.10 5.01 36.00
N GLU A 148 -22.52 5.91 36.88
CA GLU A 148 -21.97 5.97 38.24
C GLU A 148 -22.30 4.69 39.03
N ILE A 149 -23.52 4.15 38.86
CA ILE A 149 -23.92 2.86 39.45
C ILE A 149 -23.05 1.72 38.91
N LEU A 150 -22.93 1.61 37.58
CA LEU A 150 -22.19 0.51 36.96
C LEU A 150 -20.70 0.57 37.27
N LYS A 151 -20.11 1.78 37.25
CA LYS A 151 -18.70 1.99 37.61
C LYS A 151 -18.43 1.50 39.03
N LYS A 152 -19.21 1.98 40.01
CA LYS A 152 -19.07 1.56 41.42
C LYS A 152 -19.21 0.05 41.56
N TRP A 153 -20.24 -0.53 40.95
CA TRP A 153 -20.46 -1.98 41.01
C TRP A 153 -19.30 -2.79 40.41
N LEU A 154 -18.74 -2.36 39.28
CA LEU A 154 -17.64 -3.04 38.60
C LEU A 154 -16.33 -2.94 39.40
N GLU A 155 -16.00 -1.75 39.93
CA GLU A 155 -14.82 -1.52 40.78
C GLU A 155 -14.84 -2.37 42.05
N GLU A 156 -16.04 -2.61 42.61
CA GLU A 156 -16.22 -3.45 43.80
C GLU A 156 -16.24 -4.97 43.52
N THR A 157 -16.41 -5.37 42.26
CA THR A 157 -16.63 -6.77 41.86
C THR A 157 -15.44 -7.37 41.11
N LEU A 158 -14.70 -6.58 40.33
CA LEU A 158 -13.60 -7.06 39.49
C LEU A 158 -12.26 -6.99 40.23
N THR A 159 -11.61 -8.14 40.39
CA THR A 159 -10.22 -8.23 40.85
C THR A 159 -9.30 -7.73 39.74
N ASN A 160 -8.70 -6.55 39.90
CA ASN A 160 -7.98 -5.79 38.85
C ASN A 160 -8.91 -5.09 37.84
N CYS A 161 -9.87 -4.33 38.35
CA CYS A 161 -10.77 -3.52 37.53
C CYS A 161 -9.98 -2.57 36.61
N PRO A 162 -10.24 -2.56 35.28
CA PRO A 162 -9.67 -1.58 34.37
C PRO A 162 -10.07 -0.16 34.77
N LYS A 163 -9.35 0.86 34.29
CA LYS A 163 -9.78 2.24 34.50
C LYS A 163 -11.05 2.50 33.69
N ILE A 164 -12.15 2.84 34.37
CA ILE A 164 -13.46 3.12 33.76
C ILE A 164 -13.69 4.62 33.69
N GLU A 165 -13.88 5.14 32.48
CA GLU A 165 -14.07 6.55 32.20
C GLU A 165 -15.40 6.82 31.51
N LYS A 166 -16.07 7.91 31.92
CA LYS A 166 -17.26 8.40 31.23
C LYS A 166 -16.88 9.40 30.17
N ILE A 167 -17.51 9.25 29.01
CA ILE A 167 -17.48 10.22 27.92
C ILE A 167 -18.89 10.78 27.78
N VAL A 168 -19.10 12.01 28.24
CA VAL A 168 -20.43 12.64 28.21
C VAL A 168 -20.66 13.22 26.83
N ILE A 169 -21.73 12.78 26.15
CA ILE A 169 -22.19 13.43 24.91
C ILE A 169 -22.53 14.89 25.24
N PRO A 170 -22.00 15.89 24.49
CA PRO A 170 -22.24 17.30 24.76
C PRO A 170 -23.72 17.62 24.92
N LYS A 171 -24.06 18.51 25.86
CA LYS A 171 -25.45 18.76 26.27
C LYS A 171 -26.33 19.29 25.14
N GLU A 172 -25.69 19.96 24.18
CA GLU A 172 -26.29 20.56 23.00
C GLU A 172 -26.55 19.54 21.88
N VAL A 173 -25.91 18.36 21.94
CA VAL A 173 -26.03 17.30 20.94
C VAL A 173 -27.17 16.36 21.34
N SER A 174 -28.23 16.36 20.53
CA SER A 174 -29.33 15.42 20.71
C SER A 174 -28.89 13.99 20.42
N ALA A 175 -29.30 13.03 21.26
CA ALA A 175 -28.97 11.62 21.09
C ALA A 175 -29.67 10.98 19.87
N ILE A 176 -30.55 11.71 19.20
CA ILE A 176 -31.18 11.29 17.94
C ILE A 176 -30.61 12.02 16.72
N ASP A 177 -29.76 13.04 16.93
CA ASP A 177 -29.08 13.76 15.85
C ASP A 177 -27.82 12.99 15.44
N GLN A 178 -27.95 12.21 14.38
CA GLN A 178 -26.88 11.33 13.92
C GLN A 178 -25.66 12.10 13.40
N ASP A 179 -25.85 13.27 12.77
CA ASP A 179 -24.76 14.03 12.17
C ASP A 179 -23.88 14.67 13.24
N ALA A 180 -24.49 15.25 14.27
CA ALA A 180 -23.74 15.76 15.42
C ALA A 180 -23.02 14.65 16.19
N LEU A 181 -23.64 13.47 16.30
CA LEU A 181 -23.01 12.30 16.93
C LEU A 181 -21.79 11.79 16.16
N PHE A 182 -21.78 11.86 14.82
CA PHE A 182 -20.61 11.49 14.03
C PHE A 182 -19.37 12.30 14.43
N ASP A 183 -19.49 13.62 14.61
CA ASP A 183 -18.38 14.48 15.03
C ASP A 183 -17.88 14.15 16.45
N VAL A 184 -18.81 13.86 17.37
CA VAL A 184 -18.45 13.47 18.76
C VAL A 184 -17.61 12.19 18.77
N TYR A 185 -18.05 11.14 18.08
CA TYR A 185 -17.30 9.88 18.02
C TYR A 185 -16.00 10.02 17.22
N TYR A 186 -15.99 10.80 16.13
CA TYR A 186 -14.79 11.08 15.35
C TYR A 186 -13.69 11.72 16.21
N ARG A 187 -14.03 12.77 16.97
CA ARG A 187 -13.06 13.45 17.85
C ARG A 187 -12.51 12.52 18.92
N PHE A 188 -13.37 11.72 19.54
CA PHE A 188 -12.95 10.74 20.54
C PHE A 188 -11.99 9.69 19.95
N LEU A 189 -12.37 9.06 18.84
CA LEU A 189 -11.56 7.99 18.24
C LEU A 189 -10.19 8.50 17.80
N ASN A 190 -10.07 9.75 17.34
CA ASN A 190 -8.77 10.31 16.96
C ASN A 190 -7.93 10.83 18.14
N ALA A 191 -8.57 11.22 19.25
CA ALA A 191 -7.87 11.74 20.42
C ALA A 191 -7.39 10.63 21.37
N GLU A 192 -8.24 9.62 21.60
CA GLU A 192 -8.06 8.66 22.70
C GLU A 192 -7.68 7.26 22.24
N CYS A 193 -7.87 6.91 20.96
CA CYS A 193 -7.60 5.56 20.45
C CYS A 193 -6.30 5.52 19.64
N ASP A 194 -5.31 4.77 20.11
CA ASP A 194 -4.11 4.45 19.35
C ASP A 194 -4.41 3.40 18.28
N ARG A 195 -3.96 3.66 17.05
CA ARG A 195 -4.17 2.80 15.88
C ARG A 195 -3.68 1.36 16.06
N HIS A 196 -2.66 1.17 16.89
CA HIS A 196 -1.97 -0.11 17.10
C HIS A 196 -2.58 -0.98 18.20
N LEU A 197 -3.53 -0.43 18.96
CA LEU A 197 -4.19 -1.15 20.05
C LEU A 197 -5.41 -1.91 19.54
N THR A 198 -5.65 -3.08 20.12
CA THR A 198 -6.89 -3.82 19.90
C THR A 198 -8.03 -3.05 20.55
N THR A 199 -8.98 -2.61 19.74
CA THR A 199 -10.15 -1.86 20.22
C THR A 199 -11.38 -2.76 20.21
N LEU A 200 -11.91 -3.00 21.40
CA LEU A 200 -13.17 -3.70 21.59
C LEU A 200 -14.31 -2.68 21.57
N ILE A 201 -15.39 -2.97 20.85
CA ILE A 201 -16.48 -2.02 20.64
C ILE A 201 -17.81 -2.68 20.98
N SER A 202 -18.59 -2.03 21.85
CA SER A 202 -19.98 -2.40 22.10
C SER A 202 -20.94 -1.32 21.63
N ILE A 203 -21.73 -1.68 20.63
CA ILE A 203 -22.75 -0.83 20.03
C ILE A 203 -24.17 -1.21 20.46
N LYS A 204 -24.34 -2.05 21.51
CA LYS A 204 -25.69 -2.49 21.91
C LYS A 204 -26.41 -1.47 22.77
N GLY A 205 -25.72 -0.60 23.52
CA GLY A 205 -26.34 0.49 24.27
C GLY A 205 -26.56 1.75 23.43
N GLY A 206 -27.19 2.77 24.03
CA GLY A 206 -27.54 4.02 23.36
C GLY A 206 -28.73 3.91 22.37
N THR A 207 -29.09 5.05 21.77
CA THR A 207 -30.14 5.16 20.74
C THR A 207 -29.67 4.53 19.41
N PRO A 208 -30.56 4.14 18.47
CA PRO A 208 -30.11 3.59 17.18
C PRO A 208 -29.19 4.55 16.38
N PRO A 209 -29.40 5.89 16.42
CA PRO A 209 -28.43 6.86 15.88
C PRO A 209 -27.05 6.78 16.53
N MET A 210 -26.95 6.68 17.86
CA MET A 210 -25.65 6.52 18.55
C MET A 210 -24.92 5.25 18.13
N GLN A 211 -25.65 4.14 17.98
CA GLN A 211 -25.08 2.85 17.57
C GLN A 211 -24.54 2.90 16.14
N THR A 212 -25.32 3.49 15.23
CA THR A 212 -24.92 3.67 13.84
C THR A 212 -23.72 4.61 13.74
N ALA A 213 -23.76 5.74 14.46
CA ALA A 213 -22.69 6.72 14.44
C ALA A 213 -21.36 6.15 14.95
N LEU A 214 -21.37 5.48 16.11
CA LEU A 214 -20.18 4.82 16.65
C LEU A 214 -19.65 3.74 15.69
N ARG A 215 -20.53 2.89 15.13
CA ARG A 215 -20.14 1.83 14.18
C ARG A 215 -19.45 2.42 12.94
N VAL A 216 -20.05 3.43 12.31
CA VAL A 216 -19.51 4.02 11.07
C VAL A 216 -18.20 4.75 11.34
N GLN A 217 -18.10 5.52 12.44
CA GLN A 217 -16.88 6.23 12.79
C GLN A 217 -15.76 5.29 13.18
N ALA A 218 -16.05 4.20 13.90
CA ALA A 218 -15.07 3.16 14.17
C ALA A 218 -14.55 2.51 12.89
N ILE A 219 -15.43 2.08 11.97
CA ILE A 219 -15.04 1.49 10.67
C ILE A 219 -14.17 2.46 9.86
N SER A 220 -14.45 3.75 9.94
CA SER A 220 -13.74 4.80 9.20
C SER A 220 -12.48 5.32 9.91
N SER A 221 -12.22 4.88 11.14
CA SER A 221 -11.06 5.30 11.92
C SER A 221 -9.77 4.64 11.44
N GLN A 222 -8.63 5.14 11.93
CA GLN A 222 -7.31 4.57 11.65
C GLN A 222 -7.00 3.31 12.48
N ILE A 223 -7.92 2.86 13.33
CA ILE A 223 -7.73 1.71 14.21
C ILE A 223 -7.64 0.44 13.37
N GLU A 224 -6.52 -0.26 13.49
CA GLU A 224 -6.23 -1.46 12.69
C GLU A 224 -7.08 -2.64 13.14
N THR A 225 -7.04 -2.96 14.44
CA THR A 225 -7.74 -4.12 14.99
C THR A 225 -9.00 -3.71 15.74
N GLN A 226 -10.17 -4.00 15.17
CA GLN A 226 -11.48 -3.71 15.74
C GLN A 226 -12.28 -4.99 15.93
N ILE A 227 -12.73 -5.23 17.16
CA ILE A 227 -13.56 -6.39 17.52
C ILE A 227 -14.82 -5.91 18.21
N TYR A 228 -15.97 -6.24 17.64
CA TYR A 228 -17.27 -5.89 18.18
C TYR A 228 -17.73 -7.01 19.12
N LEU A 229 -18.01 -6.65 20.37
CA LEU A 229 -18.54 -7.56 21.37
C LEU A 229 -20.06 -7.44 21.39
N GLU A 230 -20.72 -8.47 20.86
CA GLU A 230 -22.17 -8.56 20.81
C GLU A 230 -22.69 -9.62 21.80
N PRO A 231 -23.30 -9.23 22.93
CA PRO A 231 -23.87 -10.18 23.88
C PRO A 231 -25.03 -10.99 23.27
N GLU A 232 -24.96 -12.31 23.43
CA GLU A 232 -26.06 -13.25 23.15
C GLU A 232 -26.98 -13.33 24.37
N LEU A 233 -27.95 -12.42 24.41
CA LEU A 233 -28.86 -12.30 25.54
C LEU A 233 -29.74 -13.55 25.70
N SER A 234 -29.89 -13.96 26.95
CA SER A 234 -30.78 -15.03 27.39
C SER A 234 -31.63 -14.51 28.53
N ALA A 235 -32.95 -14.60 28.41
CA ALA A 235 -33.88 -14.14 29.44
C ALA A 235 -33.58 -14.83 30.80
N GLN A 236 -33.31 -16.13 30.78
CA GLN A 236 -32.90 -16.91 31.94
C GLN A 236 -31.67 -16.31 32.63
N ARG A 237 -30.57 -16.09 31.89
CA ARG A 237 -29.34 -15.52 32.47
C ARG A 237 -29.53 -14.10 33.00
N ILE A 238 -30.35 -13.29 32.32
CA ILE A 238 -30.68 -11.95 32.79
C ILE A 238 -31.39 -12.03 34.14
N LEU A 239 -32.41 -12.90 34.26
CA LEU A 239 -33.14 -13.11 35.51
C LEU A 239 -32.24 -13.70 36.60
N ASP A 240 -31.25 -14.51 36.25
CA ASP A 240 -30.28 -15.07 37.20
C ASP A 240 -29.18 -14.06 37.59
N GLY A 241 -29.11 -12.89 36.92
CA GLY A 241 -28.06 -11.89 37.15
C GLY A 241 -26.69 -12.32 36.61
N GLU A 242 -26.66 -13.23 35.65
CA GLU A 242 -25.46 -13.82 35.07
C GLU A 242 -25.03 -13.14 33.76
N PRO A 243 -23.71 -13.12 33.44
CA PRO A 243 -23.22 -12.56 32.19
C PRO A 243 -23.65 -13.42 30.98
N SER A 244 -24.19 -12.74 29.97
CA SER A 244 -24.38 -13.34 28.65
C SER A 244 -23.03 -13.60 27.96
N PRO A 245 -22.89 -14.68 27.18
CA PRO A 245 -21.70 -14.85 26.35
C PRO A 245 -21.68 -13.79 25.25
N CYS A 246 -20.50 -13.44 24.75
CA CYS A 246 -20.36 -12.47 23.66
C CYS A 246 -19.92 -13.15 22.38
N ARG A 247 -20.68 -12.92 21.32
CA ARG A 247 -20.24 -13.08 19.95
C ARG A 247 -19.20 -12.02 19.63
N ARG A 248 -18.15 -12.43 18.90
CA ARG A 248 -17.06 -11.56 18.47
C ARG A 248 -17.20 -11.33 16.97
N VAL A 249 -17.61 -10.13 16.60
CA VAL A 249 -17.86 -9.76 15.21
C VAL A 249 -16.77 -8.80 14.75
N SER A 250 -16.37 -8.86 13.48
CA SER A 250 -15.50 -7.85 12.88
C SER A 250 -16.03 -7.45 11.51
N TYR A 251 -16.01 -6.15 11.23
CA TYR A 251 -16.40 -5.59 9.93
C TYR A 251 -15.21 -5.51 8.96
N TRP A 252 -14.27 -6.46 9.06
CA TRP A 252 -13.03 -6.53 8.29
C TRP A 252 -13.22 -6.44 6.77
N ARG A 253 -14.37 -6.87 6.24
CA ARG A 253 -14.68 -6.77 4.80
C ARG A 253 -14.74 -5.32 4.30
N TYR A 254 -15.17 -4.37 5.14
CA TYR A 254 -15.15 -2.95 4.79
C TYR A 254 -13.72 -2.40 4.77
N GLN A 255 -12.92 -2.74 5.78
CA GLN A 255 -11.50 -2.36 5.84
C GLN A 255 -10.73 -2.95 4.65
N ARG A 256 -10.96 -4.22 4.32
CA ARG A 256 -10.41 -4.90 3.14
C ARG A 256 -10.61 -4.06 1.87
N THR A 257 -11.84 -3.62 1.61
CA THR A 257 -12.15 -2.84 0.41
C THR A 257 -11.32 -1.55 0.38
N MET A 258 -11.20 -0.83 1.49
CA MET A 258 -10.38 0.39 1.56
C MET A 258 -8.89 0.10 1.33
N LYS A 259 -8.36 -0.97 1.93
CA LYS A 259 -6.96 -1.39 1.74
C LYS A 259 -6.68 -1.78 0.29
N TYR A 260 -7.57 -2.54 -0.35
CA TYR A 260 -7.41 -2.94 -1.75
C TYR A 260 -7.49 -1.76 -2.71
N GLN A 261 -8.37 -0.78 -2.45
CA GLN A 261 -8.40 0.46 -3.26
C GLN A 261 -7.10 1.25 -3.12
N THR A 262 -6.53 1.34 -1.92
CA THR A 262 -5.23 1.97 -1.69
C THR A 262 -4.12 1.25 -2.47
N VAL A 263 -4.09 -0.09 -2.41
CA VAL A 263 -3.14 -0.91 -3.16
C VAL A 263 -3.26 -0.68 -4.67
N LYS A 264 -4.48 -0.62 -5.22
CA LYS A 264 -4.69 -0.32 -6.64
C LYS A 264 -4.14 1.06 -7.03
N GLN A 265 -4.35 2.08 -6.21
CA GLN A 265 -3.81 3.43 -6.46
C GLN A 265 -2.28 3.46 -6.43
N LEU A 266 -1.66 2.70 -5.52
CA LEU A 266 -0.20 2.57 -5.44
C LEU A 266 0.35 1.84 -6.67
N LEU A 267 -0.30 0.74 -7.07
CA LEU A 267 0.06 -0.04 -8.24
C LEU A 267 -0.10 0.73 -9.56
N GLN A 268 -1.09 1.62 -9.67
CA GLN A 268 -1.21 2.55 -10.80
C GLN A 268 -0.03 3.52 -10.92
N ARG A 269 0.70 3.76 -9.82
CA ARG A 269 1.91 4.58 -9.75
C ARG A 269 3.20 3.75 -9.72
N TRP A 270 3.13 2.46 -10.04
CA TRP A 270 4.26 1.53 -9.98
C TRP A 270 4.90 1.39 -8.59
N ASP A 271 4.17 1.74 -7.52
CA ASP A 271 4.66 1.62 -6.14
C ASP A 271 4.35 0.23 -5.57
N PHE A 272 5.10 -0.76 -6.05
CA PHE A 272 4.98 -2.16 -5.60
C PHE A 272 5.36 -2.33 -4.13
N ASP A 273 6.33 -1.55 -3.63
CA ASP A 273 6.78 -1.65 -2.24
C ASP A 273 5.74 -1.07 -1.28
N GLY A 274 5.18 0.10 -1.59
CA GLY A 274 4.05 0.67 -0.84
C GLY A 274 2.84 -0.26 -0.83
N ALA A 275 2.49 -0.84 -1.99
CA ALA A 275 1.41 -1.83 -2.09
C ALA A 275 1.67 -3.06 -1.21
N ARG A 276 2.91 -3.56 -1.20
CA ARG A 276 3.35 -4.69 -0.38
C ARG A 276 3.23 -4.40 1.11
N VAL A 277 3.65 -3.21 1.56
CA VAL A 277 3.54 -2.78 2.96
C VAL A 277 2.09 -2.75 3.40
N VAL A 278 1.21 -2.10 2.63
CA VAL A 278 -0.23 -2.03 2.96
C VAL A 278 -0.88 -3.42 3.09
N LEU A 279 -0.54 -4.35 2.19
CA LEU A 279 -1.04 -5.73 2.28
C LEU A 279 -0.40 -6.53 3.41
N SER A 280 0.85 -6.26 3.77
CA SER A 280 1.54 -6.92 4.89
C SER A 280 0.92 -6.53 6.22
N ASP A 281 0.66 -5.23 6.44
CA ASP A 281 -0.03 -4.73 7.62
C ASP A 281 -1.46 -5.31 7.69
N TRP A 282 -2.13 -5.40 6.55
CA TRP A 282 -3.46 -6.01 6.45
C TRP A 282 -3.44 -7.51 6.80
N LYS A 283 -2.40 -8.23 6.35
CA LYS A 283 -2.20 -9.64 6.72
C LYS A 283 -2.03 -9.83 8.22
N GLU A 284 -1.26 -8.96 8.90
CA GLU A 284 -1.11 -9.01 10.36
C GLU A 284 -2.45 -8.74 11.07
N THR A 285 -3.23 -7.78 10.57
CA THR A 285 -4.56 -7.48 11.08
C THR A 285 -5.48 -8.70 10.97
N LEU A 286 -5.52 -9.35 9.81
CA LEU A 286 -6.32 -10.57 9.59
C LEU A 286 -5.91 -11.71 10.54
N ALA A 287 -4.60 -11.92 10.74
CA ALA A 287 -4.10 -12.93 11.67
C ALA A 287 -4.50 -12.63 13.14
N THR A 288 -4.52 -11.35 13.52
CA THR A 288 -4.97 -10.92 14.85
C THR A 288 -6.46 -11.17 15.06
N LEU A 289 -7.29 -10.92 14.03
CA LEU A 289 -8.73 -11.21 14.09
C LEU A 289 -9.03 -12.71 14.19
N GLU A 290 -8.32 -13.52 13.41
CA GLU A 290 -8.44 -14.99 13.44
C GLU A 290 -8.08 -15.57 14.81
N THR A 291 -6.94 -15.14 15.39
CA THR A 291 -6.52 -15.57 16.73
C THR A 291 -7.47 -15.10 17.83
N SER A 292 -8.19 -14.01 17.59
CA SER A 292 -9.22 -13.48 18.50
C SER A 292 -10.57 -14.22 18.40
N GLN A 293 -10.65 -15.32 17.63
CA GLN A 293 -11.86 -16.14 17.40
C GLN A 293 -13.08 -15.30 16.98
N THR A 294 -12.86 -14.32 16.10
CA THR A 294 -13.97 -13.61 15.46
C THR A 294 -14.75 -14.55 14.55
N GLU A 295 -16.04 -14.29 14.38
CA GLU A 295 -16.90 -15.04 13.47
C GLU A 295 -16.36 -15.08 12.04
N ASN A 296 -16.76 -16.12 11.31
CA ASN A 296 -16.31 -16.40 9.93
C ASN A 296 -14.80 -16.62 9.81
N SER A 297 -14.21 -17.35 10.76
CA SER A 297 -12.77 -17.69 10.77
C SER A 297 -12.30 -18.34 9.46
N GLU A 298 -13.12 -19.16 8.81
CA GLU A 298 -12.80 -19.77 7.52
C GLU A 298 -12.61 -18.73 6.41
N ALA A 299 -13.52 -17.74 6.33
CA ALA A 299 -13.44 -16.66 5.37
C ALA A 299 -12.24 -15.72 5.66
N LEU A 300 -11.93 -15.50 6.94
CA LEU A 300 -10.75 -14.76 7.36
C LEU A 300 -9.45 -15.46 6.93
N ASN A 301 -9.35 -16.77 7.16
CA ASN A 301 -8.17 -17.54 6.74
C ASN A 301 -8.00 -17.53 5.22
N ALA A 302 -9.08 -17.74 4.47
CA ALA A 302 -9.05 -17.66 3.01
C ALA A 302 -8.58 -16.28 2.50
N SER A 303 -9.08 -15.19 3.11
CA SER A 303 -8.63 -13.83 2.77
C SER A 303 -7.16 -13.62 3.13
N ARG A 304 -6.71 -14.11 4.29
CA ARG A 304 -5.30 -14.02 4.72
C ARG A 304 -4.36 -14.76 3.77
N GLU A 305 -4.71 -15.97 3.35
CA GLU A 305 -3.93 -16.76 2.39
C GLU A 305 -3.85 -16.05 1.03
N LEU A 306 -4.96 -15.48 0.56
CA LEU A 306 -4.98 -14.68 -0.67
C LEU A 306 -4.05 -13.46 -0.54
N VAL A 307 -4.11 -12.74 0.57
CA VAL A 307 -3.24 -11.58 0.83
C VAL A 307 -1.78 -11.99 0.89
N ASP A 308 -1.44 -13.10 1.55
CA ASP A 308 -0.06 -13.63 1.63
C ASP A 308 0.55 -13.87 0.24
N ILE A 309 -0.21 -14.53 -0.65
CA ILE A 309 0.23 -14.78 -2.02
C ILE A 309 0.49 -13.45 -2.76
N ASN A 310 -0.40 -12.47 -2.61
CA ASN A 310 -0.24 -11.17 -3.25
C ASN A 310 0.97 -10.40 -2.68
N VAL A 311 1.21 -10.46 -1.36
CA VAL A 311 2.41 -9.86 -0.73
C VAL A 311 3.69 -10.44 -1.32
N ARG A 312 3.75 -11.77 -1.49
CA ARG A 312 4.89 -12.45 -2.12
C ARG A 312 5.09 -12.05 -3.58
N ALA A 313 4.01 -12.01 -4.37
CA ALA A 313 4.07 -11.56 -5.77
C ALA A 313 4.64 -10.14 -5.90
N LEU A 314 4.19 -9.22 -5.03
CA LEU A 314 4.72 -7.86 -4.98
C LEU A 314 6.18 -7.84 -4.50
N GLY A 315 6.56 -8.69 -3.56
CA GLY A 315 7.95 -8.91 -3.14
C GLY A 315 8.85 -9.34 -4.30
N THR A 316 8.42 -10.32 -5.10
CA THR A 316 9.11 -10.73 -6.33
C THR A 316 9.25 -9.56 -7.30
N ALA A 317 8.20 -8.76 -7.54
CA ALA A 317 8.27 -7.59 -8.41
C ALA A 317 9.32 -6.57 -7.93
N VAL A 318 9.32 -6.23 -6.64
CA VAL A 318 10.28 -5.31 -6.03
C VAL A 318 11.71 -5.82 -6.20
N ALA A 319 11.95 -7.10 -5.93
CA ALA A 319 13.26 -7.71 -6.06
C ALA A 319 13.76 -7.71 -7.52
N LEU A 320 12.91 -8.11 -8.47
CA LEU A 320 13.23 -8.09 -9.89
C LEU A 320 13.48 -6.68 -10.42
N MET A 321 12.70 -5.69 -9.97
CA MET A 321 12.93 -4.27 -10.31
C MET A 321 14.31 -3.81 -9.84
N ASN A 322 14.77 -4.28 -8.68
CA ASN A 322 16.10 -3.99 -8.17
C ASN A 322 17.22 -4.90 -8.71
N LEU A 323 16.92 -5.80 -9.66
CA LEU A 323 17.84 -6.83 -10.16
C LEU A 323 18.38 -7.76 -9.05
N ASP A 324 17.64 -7.89 -7.95
CA ASP A 324 17.96 -8.80 -6.85
C ASP A 324 17.34 -10.17 -7.14
N VAL A 325 18.03 -10.95 -7.99
CA VAL A 325 17.59 -12.31 -8.38
C VAL A 325 17.43 -13.22 -7.15
N ARG A 326 18.33 -13.11 -6.17
CA ARG A 326 18.26 -13.92 -4.95
C ARG A 326 17.05 -13.56 -4.10
N GLY A 327 16.77 -12.26 -3.95
CA GLY A 327 15.55 -11.79 -3.30
C GLY A 327 14.30 -12.27 -4.01
N ALA A 328 14.29 -12.24 -5.35
CA ALA A 328 13.16 -12.70 -6.15
C ALA A 328 12.89 -14.21 -5.97
N GLU A 329 13.95 -15.04 -5.91
CA GLU A 329 13.86 -16.47 -5.63
C GLU A 329 13.38 -16.78 -4.20
N GLN A 330 13.77 -15.98 -3.22
CA GLN A 330 13.34 -16.13 -1.83
C GLN A 330 11.86 -15.79 -1.62
N GLU A 331 11.38 -14.77 -2.32
CA GLU A 331 9.99 -14.32 -2.27
C GLU A 331 9.06 -15.18 -3.15
N HIS A 332 9.62 -15.92 -4.12
CA HIS A 332 8.86 -16.80 -5.01
C HIS A 332 8.08 -17.86 -4.20
N ASP A 333 6.82 -18.05 -4.60
CA ASP A 333 5.94 -19.09 -4.09
C ASP A 333 5.51 -19.98 -5.26
N ASN A 334 5.54 -21.30 -5.09
CA ASN A 334 5.14 -22.24 -6.14
C ASN A 334 3.70 -22.02 -6.65
N ARG A 335 2.85 -21.29 -5.92
CA ARG A 335 1.50 -20.89 -6.35
C ARG A 335 1.50 -19.70 -7.32
N LEU A 336 2.66 -19.08 -7.56
CA LEU A 336 2.90 -17.98 -8.48
C LEU A 336 3.40 -18.49 -9.84
N ASP A 337 2.83 -19.59 -10.36
CA ASP A 337 3.25 -20.18 -11.64
C ASP A 337 3.31 -19.18 -12.80
N VAL A 338 2.43 -18.17 -12.79
CA VAL A 338 2.41 -17.05 -13.77
C VAL A 338 3.71 -16.21 -13.72
N LEU A 339 4.38 -16.15 -12.57
CA LEU A 339 5.60 -15.37 -12.36
C LEU A 339 6.88 -16.20 -12.49
N SER A 340 6.77 -17.53 -12.51
CA SER A 340 7.90 -18.43 -12.67
C SER A 340 8.63 -18.21 -13.99
N GLU A 341 7.91 -17.93 -15.08
CA GLU A 341 8.52 -17.59 -16.37
C GLU A 341 9.32 -16.29 -16.30
N LEU A 342 8.77 -15.26 -15.64
CA LEU A 342 9.45 -13.98 -15.45
C LEU A 342 10.76 -14.16 -14.66
N VAL A 343 10.70 -14.84 -13.52
CA VAL A 343 11.86 -15.08 -12.64
C VAL A 343 12.93 -15.89 -13.36
N ASN A 344 12.56 -16.95 -14.08
CA ASN A 344 13.50 -17.76 -14.86
C ASN A 344 14.20 -16.96 -15.96
N GLN A 345 13.52 -15.99 -16.59
CA GLN A 345 14.11 -15.10 -17.58
C GLN A 345 15.17 -14.15 -16.98
N TYR A 346 15.03 -13.77 -15.70
CA TYR A 346 15.99 -12.91 -14.99
C TYR A 346 17.19 -13.65 -14.42
N SER A 347 17.05 -14.93 -14.07
CA SER A 347 18.13 -15.74 -13.49
C SER A 347 19.17 -16.20 -14.52
N ASP A 348 18.89 -16.10 -15.82
CA ASP A 348 19.86 -16.44 -16.85
C ASP A 348 20.96 -15.37 -16.98
N SER A 349 22.10 -15.64 -16.34
CA SER A 349 23.31 -14.81 -16.43
C SER A 349 23.83 -14.56 -17.85
N GLN A 350 23.40 -15.34 -18.85
CA GLN A 350 23.74 -15.12 -20.25
C GLN A 350 22.86 -14.07 -20.93
N ASN A 351 21.74 -13.66 -20.30
CA ASN A 351 20.74 -12.79 -20.89
C ASN A 351 20.87 -11.31 -20.45
N SER A 352 22.07 -10.75 -20.65
CA SER A 352 22.43 -9.35 -20.32
C SER A 352 21.43 -8.30 -20.84
N LEU A 353 20.71 -8.60 -21.92
CA LEU A 353 19.68 -7.73 -22.48
C LEU A 353 18.44 -7.56 -21.59
N TYR A 354 18.09 -8.54 -20.76
CA TYR A 354 16.96 -8.43 -19.82
C TYR A 354 17.23 -7.42 -18.69
N ARG A 355 18.49 -7.32 -18.28
CA ARG A 355 18.93 -6.28 -17.35
C ARG A 355 18.75 -4.88 -17.95
N LEU A 356 19.07 -4.72 -19.23
CA LEU A 356 18.90 -3.47 -19.96
C LEU A 356 17.41 -3.17 -20.19
N LEU A 357 16.59 -4.21 -20.38
CA LEU A 357 15.15 -4.09 -20.48
C LEU A 357 14.51 -3.62 -19.17
N ASN A 358 14.96 -4.13 -18.03
CA ASN A 358 14.55 -3.61 -16.73
C ASN A 358 14.94 -2.12 -16.59
N LEU A 359 16.17 -1.76 -16.96
CA LEU A 359 16.61 -0.37 -16.88
C LEU A 359 15.82 0.56 -17.81
N HIS A 360 15.45 0.10 -19.01
CA HIS A 360 14.52 0.80 -19.92
C HIS A 360 13.15 0.98 -19.27
N THR A 361 12.57 -0.12 -18.76
CA THR A 361 11.27 -0.13 -18.06
C THR A 361 11.24 0.90 -16.93
N GLN A 362 12.28 0.96 -16.10
CA GLN A 362 12.41 1.93 -15.03
C GLN A 362 12.47 3.38 -15.54
N CYS A 363 13.16 3.63 -16.66
CA CYS A 363 13.20 4.97 -17.23
C CYS A 363 11.80 5.40 -17.70
N CYS A 364 11.06 4.52 -18.36
CA CYS A 364 9.69 4.80 -18.78
C CYS A 364 8.78 5.09 -17.56
N MET A 365 8.90 4.32 -16.48
CA MET A 365 8.17 4.58 -15.23
C MET A 365 8.53 5.94 -14.61
N LEU A 366 9.81 6.29 -14.54
CA LEU A 366 10.25 7.59 -14.00
C LEU A 366 9.77 8.76 -14.86
N TRP A 367 9.67 8.55 -16.18
CA TRP A 367 9.10 9.53 -17.09
C TRP A 367 7.60 9.72 -16.84
N GLU A 368 6.83 8.65 -16.69
CA GLU A 368 5.40 8.71 -16.34
C GLU A 368 5.17 9.43 -15.00
N LEU A 369 6.00 9.14 -14.00
CA LEU A 369 5.90 9.70 -12.65
C LEU A 369 6.49 11.13 -12.50
N ASP A 370 6.89 11.77 -13.61
CA ASP A 370 7.53 13.10 -13.63
C ASP A 370 8.81 13.21 -12.77
N ARG A 371 9.50 12.08 -12.50
CA ARG A 371 10.78 12.03 -11.77
C ARG A 371 11.96 12.32 -12.69
N ILE A 372 11.95 13.50 -13.30
CA ILE A 372 12.82 13.85 -14.44
C ILE A 372 14.32 13.82 -14.12
N ALA A 373 14.74 14.22 -12.92
CA ALA A 373 16.15 14.19 -12.54
C ALA A 373 16.72 12.76 -12.58
N GLU A 374 16.00 11.82 -11.97
CA GLU A 374 16.36 10.42 -11.90
C GLU A 374 16.24 9.74 -13.25
N PHE A 375 15.21 10.09 -14.02
CA PHE A 375 15.06 9.66 -15.40
C PHE A 375 16.30 9.99 -16.22
N LEU A 376 16.79 11.24 -16.19
CA LEU A 376 17.97 11.63 -16.96
C LEU A 376 19.25 10.91 -16.49
N ILE A 377 19.38 10.61 -15.20
CA ILE A 377 20.48 9.80 -14.65
C ILE A 377 20.42 8.38 -15.20
N ARG A 378 19.26 7.72 -15.10
CA ARG A 378 19.07 6.34 -15.54
C ARG A 378 19.12 6.20 -17.06
N MET A 379 18.60 7.14 -17.83
CA MET A 379 18.73 7.18 -19.29
C MET A 379 20.20 7.21 -19.72
N ALA A 380 21.02 8.03 -19.06
CA ALA A 380 22.45 8.09 -19.35
C ALA A 380 23.19 6.79 -18.97
N LEU A 381 22.71 6.06 -17.96
CA LEU A 381 23.21 4.73 -17.59
C LEU A 381 22.77 3.68 -18.62
N PHE A 382 21.50 3.70 -19.03
CA PHE A 382 20.93 2.81 -20.05
C PHE A 382 21.75 2.87 -21.33
N TYR A 383 22.02 4.08 -21.83
CA TYR A 383 22.80 4.26 -23.04
C TYR A 383 24.23 3.72 -22.86
N GLU A 384 24.88 4.00 -21.74
CA GLU A 384 26.24 3.50 -21.47
C GLU A 384 26.31 1.97 -21.42
N GLU A 385 25.42 1.34 -20.64
CA GLU A 385 25.40 -0.11 -20.49
C GLU A 385 24.97 -0.81 -21.77
N MET A 386 24.11 -0.20 -22.59
CA MET A 386 23.77 -0.72 -23.91
C MET A 386 25.00 -0.84 -24.82
N ILE A 387 25.84 0.19 -24.88
CA ILE A 387 27.09 0.13 -25.63
C ILE A 387 28.00 -1.00 -25.08
N HIS A 388 28.12 -1.08 -23.76
CA HIS A 388 28.98 -2.06 -23.10
C HIS A 388 28.55 -3.50 -23.37
N ASP A 389 27.25 -3.80 -23.26
CA ASP A 389 26.73 -5.14 -23.52
C ASP A 389 26.86 -5.51 -25.00
N LEU A 390 26.61 -4.57 -25.92
CA LEU A 390 26.85 -4.81 -27.34
C LEU A 390 28.33 -5.04 -27.67
N PHE A 391 29.27 -4.35 -27.01
CA PHE A 391 30.69 -4.66 -27.15
C PHE A 391 31.03 -6.08 -26.69
N ARG A 392 30.48 -6.52 -25.56
CA ARG A 392 30.68 -7.88 -25.05
C ARG A 392 30.16 -8.91 -26.05
N GLN A 393 28.92 -8.74 -26.52
CA GLN A 393 28.25 -9.65 -27.45
C GLN A 393 28.92 -9.68 -28.84
N LEU A 394 29.35 -8.53 -29.36
CA LEU A 394 29.89 -8.41 -30.72
C LEU A 394 31.41 -8.58 -30.79
N ASP A 395 32.15 -8.56 -29.69
CA ASP A 395 33.59 -8.83 -29.69
C ASP A 395 33.85 -10.35 -29.66
N PRO A 396 34.74 -10.90 -30.52
CA PRO A 396 34.97 -12.34 -30.62
C PRO A 396 35.37 -13.06 -29.32
N LYS A 397 35.87 -12.33 -28.33
CA LYS A 397 36.26 -12.89 -27.02
C LYS A 397 35.55 -12.16 -25.89
N ASN A 398 34.25 -11.91 -26.03
CA ASN A 398 33.40 -11.32 -25.00
C ASN A 398 33.95 -9.97 -24.47
N GLY A 399 34.48 -9.14 -25.37
CA GLY A 399 35.09 -7.85 -25.05
C GLY A 399 36.59 -7.90 -24.77
N HIS A 400 37.25 -9.06 -24.84
CA HIS A 400 38.69 -9.19 -24.60
C HIS A 400 39.54 -9.19 -25.88
N PHE A 401 38.92 -9.29 -27.08
CA PHE A 401 39.67 -9.33 -28.33
C PHE A 401 40.18 -7.94 -28.71
N TYR A 402 39.29 -6.97 -28.90
CA TYR A 402 39.65 -5.60 -29.26
C TYR A 402 40.04 -4.74 -28.04
N PHE A 403 39.74 -5.18 -26.82
CA PHE A 403 40.01 -4.40 -25.61
C PHE A 403 40.90 -5.12 -24.60
N ASN A 404 41.71 -4.35 -23.86
CA ASN A 404 42.53 -4.86 -22.76
C ASN A 404 41.78 -4.79 -21.43
N ARG A 405 40.85 -5.73 -21.24
CA ARG A 405 40.02 -5.83 -20.03
C ARG A 405 40.75 -6.48 -18.86
N ASP A 406 41.75 -7.32 -19.12
CA ASP A 406 42.52 -8.02 -18.08
C ASP A 406 43.32 -7.04 -17.21
N LYS A 407 43.90 -6.00 -17.82
CA LYS A 407 44.62 -4.94 -17.11
C LYS A 407 43.73 -3.76 -16.70
N TYR A 408 42.62 -3.55 -17.41
CA TYR A 408 41.73 -2.40 -17.20
C TYR A 408 40.26 -2.83 -17.23
N SER A 409 39.81 -3.46 -16.15
CA SER A 409 38.43 -3.97 -15.99
C SER A 409 37.35 -2.88 -16.06
N ASP A 410 37.68 -1.62 -15.81
CA ASP A 410 36.67 -0.54 -15.75
C ASP A 410 36.74 0.41 -16.95
N ASN A 411 37.70 0.21 -17.86
CA ASN A 411 37.93 1.13 -18.97
C ASN A 411 38.05 0.39 -20.31
N TRP A 412 37.55 1.01 -21.37
CA TRP A 412 37.63 0.47 -22.73
C TRP A 412 38.91 0.95 -23.41
N TYR A 413 40.03 0.27 -23.08
CA TYR A 413 41.32 0.49 -23.72
C TYR A 413 41.47 -0.40 -24.96
N LEU A 414 41.49 0.24 -26.13
CA LEU A 414 41.55 -0.40 -27.42
C LEU A 414 42.97 -0.93 -27.71
N LYS A 415 43.05 -2.22 -28.06
CA LYS A 415 44.24 -2.89 -28.62
C LYS A 415 44.35 -2.51 -30.10
N THR A 416 45.01 -1.39 -30.38
CA THR A 416 45.06 -0.84 -31.74
C THR A 416 45.77 -1.74 -32.74
N ASP A 417 46.66 -2.61 -32.27
CA ASP A 417 47.30 -3.69 -33.02
C ASP A 417 46.30 -4.74 -33.51
N GLU A 418 45.30 -5.09 -32.70
CA GLU A 418 44.22 -5.99 -33.13
C GLU A 418 43.24 -5.29 -34.09
N VAL A 419 42.96 -4.02 -33.87
CA VAL A 419 42.03 -3.25 -34.74
C VAL A 419 42.59 -3.09 -36.15
N VAL A 420 43.88 -2.75 -36.31
CA VAL A 420 44.47 -2.54 -37.65
C VAL A 420 44.66 -3.84 -38.45
N LYS A 421 44.63 -5.02 -37.79
CA LYS A 421 44.54 -6.32 -38.49
C LYS A 421 43.24 -6.48 -39.26
N ASN A 422 42.20 -5.68 -38.95
CA ASN A 422 40.99 -5.54 -39.75
C ASN A 422 40.94 -4.13 -40.39
N PRO A 423 41.48 -3.96 -41.61
CA PRO A 423 41.53 -2.65 -42.27
C PRO A 423 40.16 -2.02 -42.51
N LYS A 424 39.10 -2.82 -42.70
CA LYS A 424 37.74 -2.28 -42.90
C LYS A 424 37.25 -1.60 -41.62
N LEU A 425 37.39 -2.28 -40.48
CA LEU A 425 37.03 -1.76 -39.16
C LEU A 425 37.83 -0.51 -38.80
N ALA A 426 39.16 -0.59 -38.91
CA ALA A 426 40.05 0.51 -38.55
C ALA A 426 39.74 1.78 -39.36
N ASN A 427 39.58 1.64 -40.69
CA ASN A 427 39.30 2.79 -41.55
C ASN A 427 37.91 3.38 -41.31
N ARG A 428 36.90 2.54 -41.09
CA ARG A 428 35.54 3.02 -40.83
C ARG A 428 35.47 3.77 -39.50
N PHE A 429 36.10 3.24 -38.44
CA PHE A 429 36.16 3.93 -37.15
C PHE A 429 36.91 5.27 -37.27
N TYR A 430 38.04 5.30 -37.98
CA TYR A 430 38.77 6.56 -38.24
C TYR A 430 37.92 7.59 -39.00
N GLN A 431 37.14 7.16 -40.00
CA GLN A 431 36.23 8.04 -40.74
C GLN A 431 35.15 8.64 -39.83
N LEU A 432 34.49 7.81 -39.01
CA LEU A 432 33.45 8.26 -38.08
C LEU A 432 33.99 9.27 -37.06
N GLU A 433 35.18 9.04 -36.50
CA GLU A 433 35.81 10.00 -35.59
C GLU A 433 36.19 11.33 -36.28
N LYS A 434 36.62 11.25 -37.56
CA LYS A 434 36.91 12.44 -38.38
C LYS A 434 35.65 13.25 -38.68
N GLU A 435 34.55 12.59 -39.04
CA GLU A 435 33.25 13.21 -39.33
C GLU A 435 32.65 13.90 -38.09
N MET A 436 32.82 13.29 -36.91
CA MET A 436 32.36 13.86 -35.64
C MET A 436 33.16 15.10 -35.20
N GLY A 437 34.32 15.36 -35.80
CA GLY A 437 35.22 16.44 -35.37
C GLY A 437 35.92 16.17 -34.04
N ASN A 438 35.95 14.92 -33.56
CA ASN A 438 36.66 14.57 -32.33
C ASN A 438 38.14 14.34 -32.64
N TYR A 439 38.98 15.26 -32.17
CA TYR A 439 40.38 15.31 -32.56
C TYR A 439 41.28 14.33 -31.81
N SER A 440 40.86 13.68 -30.72
CA SER A 440 41.79 12.90 -29.89
C SER A 440 42.38 11.69 -30.63
N LEU A 441 41.54 10.78 -31.14
CA LEU A 441 42.01 9.61 -31.91
C LEU A 441 42.69 10.04 -33.22
N VAL A 442 42.01 10.90 -33.99
CA VAL A 442 42.47 11.35 -35.31
C VAL A 442 43.83 12.05 -35.22
N LYS A 443 44.05 12.90 -34.21
CA LYS A 443 45.33 13.57 -33.95
C LYS A 443 46.40 12.57 -33.55
N ASN A 444 46.10 11.61 -32.68
CA ASN A 444 47.07 10.58 -32.28
C ASN A 444 47.52 9.73 -33.46
N ILE A 445 46.58 9.32 -34.33
CA ILE A 445 46.88 8.54 -35.55
C ILE A 445 47.74 9.34 -36.53
N LYS A 446 47.42 10.63 -36.73
CA LYS A 446 48.21 11.51 -37.61
C LYS A 446 49.61 11.80 -37.06
N ASN A 447 49.71 12.11 -35.77
CA ASN A 447 50.98 12.48 -35.12
C ASN A 447 51.96 11.32 -35.00
N GLN A 448 51.49 10.07 -35.03
CA GLN A 448 52.33 8.87 -34.96
C GLN A 448 52.54 8.20 -36.34
N ASP A 449 52.22 8.91 -37.44
CA ASP A 449 52.37 8.42 -38.82
C ASP A 449 51.75 7.03 -39.06
N CYS A 450 50.58 6.80 -38.45
CA CYS A 450 49.88 5.52 -38.52
C CYS A 450 49.07 5.32 -39.80
N LEU A 451 48.99 6.35 -40.65
CA LEU A 451 48.28 6.34 -41.93
C LEU A 451 49.20 5.89 -43.07
N VAL A 452 48.71 4.99 -43.92
CA VAL A 452 49.36 4.58 -45.17
C VAL A 452 48.39 4.82 -46.31
N LYS A 453 48.73 5.74 -47.22
CA LYS A 453 47.84 6.21 -48.31
C LYS A 453 46.46 6.69 -47.80
N GLY A 454 46.44 7.36 -46.65
CA GLY A 454 45.22 7.90 -46.04
C GLY A 454 44.37 6.89 -45.24
N SER A 455 44.78 5.62 -45.19
CA SER A 455 44.12 4.57 -44.40
C SER A 455 44.88 4.27 -43.11
N TRP A 456 44.17 4.05 -42.01
CA TRP A 456 44.79 3.63 -40.75
C TRP A 456 45.28 2.18 -40.86
N LYS A 457 46.60 1.99 -40.91
CA LYS A 457 47.23 0.66 -41.12
C LYS A 457 48.29 0.28 -40.09
N LYS A 458 48.82 1.23 -39.31
CA LYS A 458 49.78 0.93 -38.25
C LYS A 458 49.14 1.15 -36.87
N PRO A 459 49.47 0.33 -35.86
CA PRO A 459 48.97 0.53 -34.51
C PRO A 459 49.52 1.82 -33.90
N LEU A 460 48.84 2.32 -32.86
CA LEU A 460 49.40 3.35 -31.98
C LEU A 460 50.41 2.70 -31.03
N GLN A 461 51.43 3.46 -30.62
CA GLN A 461 52.47 2.97 -29.70
C GLN A 461 51.94 2.65 -28.29
N LYS A 462 50.77 3.19 -27.92
CA LYS A 462 50.10 2.96 -26.63
C LYS A 462 48.64 2.57 -26.87
N LEU A 463 48.05 1.87 -25.91
CA LEU A 463 46.61 1.58 -25.89
C LEU A 463 45.82 2.89 -25.93
N PHE A 464 44.73 2.91 -26.68
CA PHE A 464 43.87 4.09 -26.79
C PHE A 464 42.62 3.91 -25.94
N LYS A 465 42.44 4.75 -24.92
CA LYS A 465 41.20 4.79 -24.13
C LYS A 465 40.09 5.44 -24.97
N LEU A 466 38.99 4.74 -25.22
CA LEU A 466 37.82 5.35 -25.88
C LEU A 466 37.21 6.43 -24.96
N PRO A 467 37.22 7.72 -25.33
CA PRO A 467 36.67 8.79 -24.51
C PRO A 467 35.15 8.92 -24.68
N GLY A 468 34.41 8.74 -23.59
CA GLY A 468 32.96 9.02 -23.53
C GLY A 468 32.08 8.18 -24.47
N ARG A 469 30.76 8.45 -24.44
CA ARG A 469 29.75 7.75 -25.25
C ARG A 469 29.95 7.89 -26.77
N PRO A 470 30.22 9.10 -27.32
CA PRO A 470 30.24 9.27 -28.78
C PRO A 470 31.32 8.44 -29.48
N THR A 471 32.56 8.41 -28.94
CA THR A 471 33.64 7.61 -29.53
C THR A 471 33.40 6.11 -29.33
N LYS A 472 32.83 5.68 -28.20
CA LYS A 472 32.43 4.27 -28.02
C LYS A 472 31.36 3.85 -29.03
N ARG A 473 30.31 4.66 -29.22
CA ARG A 473 29.29 4.42 -30.25
C ARG A 473 29.89 4.37 -31.64
N ASN A 474 30.82 5.26 -32.00
CA ASN A 474 31.45 5.23 -33.33
C ASN A 474 32.25 3.94 -33.55
N PHE A 475 32.96 3.44 -32.53
CA PHE A 475 33.62 2.14 -32.62
C PHE A 475 32.60 1.01 -32.75
N LEU A 476 31.50 1.05 -31.98
CA LEU A 476 30.39 0.08 -32.07
C LEU A 476 29.77 0.07 -33.47
N GLN A 477 29.48 1.25 -34.04
CA GLN A 477 28.95 1.39 -35.39
C GLN A 477 29.89 0.75 -36.41
N ALA A 478 31.19 1.04 -36.34
CA ALA A 478 32.18 0.44 -37.23
C ALA A 478 32.27 -1.08 -37.06
N LEU A 479 32.15 -1.59 -35.83
CA LEU A 479 32.16 -3.02 -35.54
C LEU A 479 30.94 -3.72 -36.14
N ILE A 480 29.75 -3.14 -35.97
CA ILE A 480 28.49 -3.66 -36.50
C ILE A 480 28.50 -3.68 -38.04
N GLU A 481 28.86 -2.55 -38.67
CA GLU A 481 28.87 -2.41 -40.13
C GLU A 481 29.84 -3.39 -40.83
N VAL A 482 30.89 -3.83 -40.13
CA VAL A 482 31.90 -4.77 -40.64
C VAL A 482 31.57 -6.22 -40.34
N LYS A 483 30.86 -6.50 -39.25
CA LYS A 483 30.51 -7.87 -38.84
C LYS A 483 29.21 -8.40 -39.42
N LEU A 484 28.22 -7.53 -39.64
CA LEU A 484 26.94 -7.95 -40.18
C LEU A 484 27.04 -7.97 -41.71
N ASP A 485 26.74 -9.10 -42.34
CA ASP A 485 26.73 -9.22 -43.80
C ASP A 485 25.34 -8.92 -44.39
N ASP A 486 24.27 -9.17 -43.63
CA ASP A 486 22.88 -8.96 -44.04
C ASP A 486 22.48 -7.48 -44.09
N ASN A 487 21.91 -7.05 -45.21
CA ASN A 487 21.37 -5.70 -45.41
C ASN A 487 20.23 -5.36 -44.45
N THR A 488 19.44 -6.35 -44.01
CA THR A 488 18.34 -6.13 -43.06
C THR A 488 18.88 -5.77 -41.68
N GLN A 489 19.85 -6.54 -41.18
CA GLN A 489 20.49 -6.24 -39.89
C GLN A 489 21.32 -4.95 -39.93
N LYS A 490 21.92 -4.59 -41.08
CA LYS A 490 22.56 -3.28 -41.27
C LYS A 490 21.57 -2.12 -41.16
N ASN A 491 20.38 -2.25 -41.73
CA ASN A 491 19.33 -1.24 -41.60
C ASN A 491 18.84 -1.12 -40.15
N VAL A 492 18.62 -2.24 -39.46
CA VAL A 492 18.31 -2.30 -38.03
C VAL A 492 19.38 -1.60 -37.18
N ALA A 493 20.65 -1.89 -37.44
CA ALA A 493 21.77 -1.23 -36.77
C ALA A 493 21.82 0.29 -37.01
N LYS A 494 21.49 0.73 -38.24
CA LYS A 494 21.43 2.16 -38.57
C LYS A 494 20.40 2.88 -37.71
N TYR A 495 19.21 2.33 -37.54
CA TYR A 495 18.16 2.91 -36.68
C TYR A 495 18.58 2.97 -35.22
N MET A 496 19.15 1.90 -34.67
CA MET A 496 19.71 1.89 -33.31
C MET A 496 20.75 3.01 -33.11
N ILE A 497 21.70 3.15 -34.04
CA ILE A 497 22.76 4.16 -33.96
C ILE A 497 22.18 5.59 -34.07
N LEU A 498 21.15 5.80 -34.89
CA LEU A 498 20.45 7.09 -34.97
C LEU A 498 19.74 7.42 -33.65
N GLY A 499 19.05 6.46 -33.04
CA GLY A 499 18.46 6.61 -31.71
C GLY A 499 19.51 6.99 -30.66
N MET A 500 20.66 6.30 -30.64
CA MET A 500 21.77 6.63 -29.73
C MET A 500 22.32 8.04 -29.96
N LYS A 501 22.47 8.47 -31.23
CA LYS A 501 22.91 9.85 -31.56
C LYS A 501 21.92 10.89 -31.05
N ALA A 502 20.61 10.61 -31.14
CA ALA A 502 19.58 11.51 -30.66
C ALA A 502 19.60 11.70 -29.12
N LEU A 503 20.10 10.71 -28.38
CA LEU A 503 20.25 10.77 -26.93
C LEU A 503 21.55 11.44 -26.44
N ASP A 504 22.55 11.65 -27.32
CA ASP A 504 23.83 12.24 -26.92
C ASP A 504 23.66 13.61 -26.25
N TYR A 505 22.80 14.45 -26.82
CA TYR A 505 22.54 15.79 -26.31
C TYR A 505 22.04 15.74 -24.86
N TRP A 506 21.05 14.90 -24.59
CA TRP A 506 20.47 14.73 -23.26
C TRP A 506 21.49 14.18 -22.26
N CYS A 507 22.37 13.28 -22.70
CA CYS A 507 23.47 12.79 -21.86
C CYS A 507 24.50 13.87 -21.51
N VAL A 508 24.84 14.74 -22.47
CA VAL A 508 25.77 15.87 -22.26
C VAL A 508 25.15 16.92 -21.33
N LYS A 509 23.87 17.24 -21.55
CA LYS A 509 23.16 18.28 -20.79
C LYS A 509 22.65 17.86 -19.43
N ARG A 510 22.52 16.57 -19.16
CA ARG A 510 21.98 16.02 -17.90
C ARG A 510 22.44 16.78 -16.66
N ASN A 511 23.76 16.85 -16.43
CA ASN A 511 24.29 17.46 -15.19
C ASN A 511 23.94 18.95 -15.11
N GLN A 512 23.97 19.66 -16.23
CA GLN A 512 23.62 21.09 -16.28
C GLN A 512 22.14 21.30 -15.96
N ILE A 513 21.26 20.45 -16.50
CA ILE A 513 19.82 20.51 -16.24
C ILE A 513 19.53 20.21 -14.76
N ILE A 514 20.08 19.10 -14.25
CA ILE A 514 19.84 18.64 -12.86
C ILE A 514 20.33 19.66 -11.83
N HIS A 515 21.46 20.30 -12.07
CA HIS A 515 22.04 21.27 -11.14
C HIS A 515 21.66 22.73 -11.45
N SER A 516 20.68 22.95 -12.35
CA SER A 516 20.22 24.29 -12.66
C SER A 516 19.33 24.85 -11.55
N ALA A 517 19.39 26.18 -11.33
CA ALA A 517 18.54 26.87 -10.36
C ALA A 517 17.08 27.09 -10.84
N LYS A 518 16.73 26.65 -12.05
CA LYS A 518 15.43 26.90 -12.70
C LYS A 518 14.40 25.77 -12.48
N GLY A 519 14.71 24.78 -11.64
CA GLY A 519 13.89 23.59 -11.46
C GLY A 519 14.01 22.58 -12.61
N ILE A 520 13.42 21.40 -12.44
CA ILE A 520 13.49 20.28 -13.41
C ILE A 520 12.07 19.79 -13.69
N SER A 521 11.65 19.83 -14.95
CA SER A 521 10.34 19.36 -15.42
C SER A 521 10.42 18.99 -16.92
N LYS A 522 9.40 18.30 -17.44
CA LYS A 522 9.30 18.02 -18.88
C LYS A 522 9.27 19.30 -19.72
N SER A 523 8.53 20.32 -19.27
CA SER A 523 8.51 21.64 -19.93
C SER A 523 9.88 22.30 -19.93
N ARG A 524 10.65 22.18 -18.84
CA ARG A 524 11.99 22.75 -18.77
C ARG A 524 12.95 22.06 -19.74
N LEU A 525 12.79 20.77 -20.00
CA LEU A 525 13.60 20.08 -21.03
C LEU A 525 13.38 20.69 -22.41
N LEU A 526 12.12 20.98 -22.77
CA LEU A 526 11.77 21.62 -24.04
C LEU A 526 12.41 23.01 -24.13
N GLU A 527 12.25 23.83 -23.09
CA GLU A 527 12.84 25.17 -23.04
C GLU A 527 14.36 25.14 -23.21
N VAL A 528 15.06 24.26 -22.50
CA VAL A 528 16.52 24.12 -22.59
C VAL A 528 16.95 23.75 -24.01
N LEU A 529 16.25 22.80 -24.63
CA LEU A 529 16.55 22.40 -26.01
C LEU A 529 16.39 23.57 -26.99
N GLU A 530 15.33 24.37 -26.86
CA GLU A 530 15.12 25.52 -27.74
C GLU A 530 16.08 26.68 -27.45
N GLU A 531 16.37 26.96 -26.18
CA GLU A 531 17.40 27.93 -25.74
C GLU A 531 18.76 27.58 -26.40
N ASP A 532 19.19 26.31 -26.31
CA ASP A 532 20.45 25.84 -26.87
C ASP A 532 20.45 25.81 -28.40
N ARG A 533 19.33 25.45 -29.04
CA ARG A 533 19.19 25.53 -30.51
C ARG A 533 19.34 26.96 -31.01
N GLN A 534 18.70 27.93 -30.35
CA GLN A 534 18.82 29.35 -30.69
C GLN A 534 20.24 29.86 -30.46
N PHE A 535 20.87 29.46 -29.34
CA PHE A 535 22.24 29.82 -29.03
C PHE A 535 23.23 29.34 -30.10
N VAL A 536 23.13 28.07 -30.52
CA VAL A 536 24.01 27.49 -31.54
C VAL A 536 23.78 28.09 -32.92
N ARG A 537 22.52 28.39 -33.28
CA ARG A 537 22.20 29.13 -34.52
C ARG A 537 22.78 30.53 -34.54
N SER A 538 22.76 31.22 -33.40
CA SER A 538 23.23 32.61 -33.28
C SER A 538 24.76 32.70 -33.13
N ASN A 539 25.42 31.64 -32.65
CA ASN A 539 26.87 31.63 -32.36
C ASN A 539 27.57 30.37 -32.89
N PRO A 540 27.56 30.09 -34.21
CA PRO A 540 28.08 28.85 -34.78
C PRO A 540 29.59 28.63 -34.58
N SER A 541 30.35 29.69 -34.30
CA SER A 541 31.79 29.66 -34.05
C SER A 541 32.19 29.32 -32.60
N THR A 542 31.24 29.35 -31.65
CA THR A 542 31.53 29.07 -30.23
C THR A 542 31.73 27.58 -30.04
N LYS A 543 32.91 27.14 -29.60
CA LYS A 543 33.17 25.73 -29.28
C LYS A 543 32.43 25.36 -27.99
N SER A 544 31.25 24.76 -28.12
CA SER A 544 30.47 24.22 -27.01
C SER A 544 30.28 22.71 -27.19
N ASP A 545 30.30 21.96 -26.09
CA ASP A 545 30.16 20.50 -26.08
C ASP A 545 28.80 20.03 -26.64
N ILE A 546 27.84 20.95 -26.78
CA ILE A 546 26.48 20.68 -27.29
C ILE A 546 26.34 20.91 -28.80
N ASN A 547 27.23 21.69 -29.43
CA ASN A 547 27.20 21.93 -30.87
C ASN A 547 27.17 20.65 -31.71
N PRO A 548 27.96 19.60 -31.41
CA PRO A 548 27.94 18.38 -32.23
C PRO A 548 26.65 17.56 -32.07
N THR A 549 25.82 17.84 -31.06
CA THR A 549 24.68 16.98 -30.67
C THR A 549 23.32 17.67 -30.76
N VAL A 550 23.23 19.00 -30.61
CA VAL A 550 21.96 19.73 -30.47
C VAL A 550 21.05 19.62 -31.71
N ASN A 551 21.63 19.55 -32.92
CA ASN A 551 20.87 19.49 -34.17
C ASN A 551 20.30 18.11 -34.46
N VAL A 552 20.84 17.06 -33.81
CA VAL A 552 20.38 15.68 -33.94
C VAL A 552 19.59 15.21 -32.71
N ALA A 553 19.43 16.06 -31.70
CA ALA A 553 18.70 15.75 -30.49
C ALA A 553 17.22 15.50 -30.78
N CYS A 554 16.67 14.42 -30.21
CA CYS A 554 15.22 14.19 -30.20
C CYS A 554 14.51 15.17 -29.25
N GLN A 555 13.21 15.34 -29.46
CA GLN A 555 12.39 16.09 -28.51
C GLN A 555 12.29 15.32 -27.17
N PRO A 556 12.03 16.02 -26.05
CA PRO A 556 11.90 15.39 -24.73
C PRO A 556 10.88 14.24 -24.67
N ASP A 557 9.71 14.41 -25.29
CA ASP A 557 8.65 13.41 -25.37
C ASP A 557 9.05 12.18 -26.20
N GLU A 558 9.98 12.34 -27.13
CA GLU A 558 10.52 11.25 -27.95
C GLU A 558 11.66 10.45 -27.26
N ILE A 559 12.17 10.89 -26.09
CA ILE A 559 13.34 10.24 -25.45
C ILE A 559 13.06 8.75 -25.17
N CYS A 560 11.91 8.44 -24.58
CA CYS A 560 11.52 7.07 -24.28
C CYS A 560 11.36 6.24 -25.56
N ASP A 561 10.79 6.81 -26.62
CA ASP A 561 10.66 6.15 -27.92
C ASP A 561 12.03 5.80 -28.52
N ARG A 562 13.02 6.70 -28.41
CA ARG A 562 14.40 6.41 -28.83
C ARG A 562 15.03 5.32 -28.00
N MET A 563 14.77 5.27 -26.69
CA MET A 563 15.27 4.18 -25.85
C MET A 563 14.63 2.83 -26.22
N THR A 564 13.33 2.81 -26.49
CA THR A 564 12.59 1.62 -26.98
C THR A 564 13.15 1.16 -28.34
N GLU A 565 13.39 2.10 -29.25
CA GLU A 565 14.01 1.84 -30.55
C GLU A 565 15.40 1.21 -30.38
N ILE A 566 16.23 1.75 -29.49
CA ILE A 566 17.58 1.24 -29.23
C ILE A 566 17.54 -0.21 -28.73
N ILE A 567 16.75 -0.49 -27.69
CA ILE A 567 16.74 -1.83 -27.09
C ILE A 567 16.14 -2.88 -28.03
N THR A 568 15.05 -2.56 -28.72
CA THR A 568 14.41 -3.46 -29.70
C THR A 568 15.39 -3.87 -30.80
N HIS A 569 16.13 -2.90 -31.35
CA HIS A 569 17.12 -3.19 -32.38
C HIS A 569 18.36 -3.91 -31.82
N ALA A 570 18.74 -3.67 -30.57
CA ALA A 570 19.84 -4.39 -29.93
C ALA A 570 19.58 -5.90 -29.83
N PHE A 571 18.37 -6.31 -29.43
CA PHE A 571 17.93 -7.72 -29.45
C PHE A 571 18.08 -8.34 -30.85
N ALA A 572 17.63 -7.62 -31.88
CA ALA A 572 17.71 -8.09 -33.26
C ALA A 572 19.15 -8.23 -33.79
N ILE A 573 20.08 -7.36 -33.36
CA ILE A 573 21.50 -7.41 -33.76
C ILE A 573 22.21 -8.64 -33.19
N VAL A 574 21.92 -9.00 -31.94
CA VAL A 574 22.57 -10.16 -31.30
C VAL A 574 21.87 -11.49 -31.59
N GLY A 575 20.76 -11.47 -32.32
CA GLY A 575 19.99 -12.67 -32.65
C GLY A 575 19.21 -13.25 -31.46
N SER A 576 18.92 -12.43 -30.44
CA SER A 576 18.11 -12.83 -29.28
C SER A 576 16.64 -12.51 -29.53
N ASN A 577 15.75 -13.44 -29.16
CA ASN A 577 14.31 -13.20 -29.22
C ASN A 577 13.92 -12.15 -28.17
N LEU A 578 12.99 -11.26 -28.53
CA LEU A 578 12.33 -10.40 -27.54
C LEU A 578 11.49 -11.28 -26.61
N PRO A 579 11.43 -10.99 -25.29
CA PRO A 579 10.52 -11.66 -24.38
C PRO A 579 9.08 -11.58 -24.88
N GLU A 580 8.35 -12.68 -24.75
CA GLU A 580 6.88 -12.69 -24.85
C GLU A 580 6.28 -12.31 -23.48
N PRO A 581 5.16 -11.55 -23.42
CA PRO A 581 4.45 -10.95 -24.54
C PRO A 581 5.32 -9.90 -25.23
N ARG A 582 5.45 -9.99 -26.56
CA ARG A 582 6.36 -9.13 -27.35
C ARG A 582 6.27 -7.69 -26.89
N LEU A 583 7.43 -7.10 -26.60
CA LEU A 583 7.59 -5.67 -26.34
C LEU A 583 6.82 -4.74 -27.28
N VAL A 584 6.49 -5.19 -28.49
CA VAL A 584 5.42 -4.64 -29.34
C VAL A 584 4.95 -5.80 -30.23
N SER A 585 3.65 -5.97 -30.46
CA SER A 585 3.21 -6.65 -31.69
C SER A 585 3.63 -5.78 -32.87
N LEU A 586 4.83 -5.98 -33.44
CA LEU A 586 5.18 -5.32 -34.69
C LEU A 586 4.12 -5.70 -35.73
N PRO A 587 3.28 -4.77 -36.21
CA PRO A 587 2.32 -5.09 -37.26
C PRO A 587 3.12 -5.53 -38.48
N LYS A 588 2.76 -6.67 -39.08
CA LYS A 588 3.39 -7.12 -40.34
C LYS A 588 3.33 -5.99 -41.37
N GLY A 589 4.49 -5.42 -41.70
CA GLY A 589 4.65 -4.45 -42.79
C GLY A 589 4.71 -2.96 -42.41
N THR A 590 4.89 -2.56 -41.16
CA THR A 590 5.03 -1.13 -40.80
C THR A 590 6.47 -0.72 -40.49
N THR A 591 7.00 0.18 -41.32
CA THR A 591 8.10 1.09 -40.95
C THR A 591 7.50 2.22 -40.11
N ILE A 592 8.12 2.50 -38.95
CA ILE A 592 7.75 3.49 -37.93
C ILE A 592 6.73 2.93 -36.92
N ALA A 593 7.24 2.69 -35.71
CA ALA A 593 6.45 2.34 -34.54
C ALA A 593 5.55 3.52 -34.16
N SER A 594 4.23 3.34 -34.23
CA SER A 594 3.31 4.19 -33.49
C SER A 594 3.25 3.68 -32.05
N ALA A 595 3.72 4.51 -31.11
CA ALA A 595 3.51 4.39 -29.69
C ALA A 595 2.01 4.28 -29.36
N SER A 596 1.59 3.30 -28.57
CA SER A 596 0.38 3.47 -27.76
C SER A 596 0.28 2.63 -26.49
N GLU A 597 1.06 1.56 -26.28
CA GLU A 597 1.14 0.93 -24.95
C GLU A 597 2.57 0.46 -24.68
N PRO A 598 3.33 1.11 -23.77
CA PRO A 598 4.61 0.60 -23.34
C PRO A 598 4.37 -0.70 -22.59
N PHE A 599 4.91 -1.82 -23.09
CA PHE A 599 4.98 -3.04 -22.29
C PHE A 599 5.96 -2.79 -21.14
N TYR A 600 5.43 -2.60 -19.94
CA TYR A 600 6.22 -2.64 -18.72
C TYR A 600 6.27 -4.08 -18.26
N LEU A 601 7.48 -4.60 -18.10
CA LEU A 601 7.74 -5.96 -17.63
C LEU A 601 6.96 -6.34 -16.35
N TYR A 602 6.65 -5.37 -15.49
CA TYR A 602 5.92 -5.59 -14.24
C TYR A 602 4.40 -5.38 -14.34
N SER A 603 3.87 -5.06 -15.52
CA SER A 603 2.43 -4.93 -15.76
C SER A 603 1.68 -6.21 -15.42
N ASP A 604 2.23 -7.38 -15.78
CA ASP A 604 1.56 -8.65 -15.56
C ASP A 604 1.38 -8.94 -14.07
N ILE A 605 2.40 -8.67 -13.23
CA ILE A 605 2.27 -8.79 -11.77
C ILE A 605 1.24 -7.80 -11.24
N ARG A 606 1.32 -6.54 -11.69
CA ARG A 606 0.41 -5.47 -11.28
C ARG A 606 -1.05 -5.86 -11.56
N ASP A 607 -1.33 -6.24 -12.80
CA ASP A 607 -2.68 -6.53 -13.28
C ASP A 607 -3.20 -7.84 -12.68
N TRP A 608 -2.33 -8.84 -12.49
CA TRP A 608 -2.65 -10.08 -11.81
C TRP A 608 -3.05 -9.85 -10.34
N VAL A 609 -2.28 -9.04 -9.60
CA VAL A 609 -2.62 -8.67 -8.21
C VAL A 609 -3.97 -7.93 -8.21
N ILE A 610 -4.14 -6.92 -9.06
CA ILE A 610 -5.40 -6.14 -9.12
C ILE A 610 -6.61 -7.06 -9.38
N GLN A 611 -6.53 -7.95 -10.37
CA GLN A 611 -7.61 -8.89 -10.69
C GLN A 611 -7.95 -9.82 -9.52
N ARG A 612 -6.96 -10.30 -8.77
CA ARG A 612 -7.19 -11.14 -7.58
C ARG A 612 -7.87 -10.38 -6.46
N LEU A 613 -7.44 -9.15 -6.20
CA LEU A 613 -8.07 -8.28 -5.21
C LEU A 613 -9.52 -7.95 -5.59
N ASP A 614 -9.81 -7.78 -6.89
CA ASP A 614 -11.17 -7.59 -7.39
C ASP A 614 -12.06 -8.83 -7.18
N ARG A 615 -11.55 -10.02 -7.49
CA ARG A 615 -12.28 -11.28 -7.30
C ARG A 615 -12.57 -11.61 -5.84
N ASP A 616 -11.73 -11.17 -4.91
CA ASP A 616 -11.94 -11.39 -3.47
C ASP A 616 -13.07 -10.47 -2.92
N VAL A 617 -13.31 -9.32 -3.57
CA VAL A 617 -14.37 -8.39 -3.16
C VAL A 617 -15.75 -8.80 -3.69
N GLN A 618 -15.79 -9.44 -4.87
CA GLN A 618 -16.99 -10.01 -5.48
C GLN A 618 -17.47 -11.25 -4.72
#